data_AF-A0A2G1YJF7-F1
#
_entry.id   AF-A0A2G1YJF7-F1
#
_cell.length_a   1.000
_cell.length_b   1.000
_cell.length_c   1.000
_cell.angle_alpha   90.00
_cell.angle_beta   90.00
_cell.angle_gamma   90.00
#
_symmetry.space_group_name_H-M   'P 1'
#
loop_
_entity.id
_entity.type
_entity.pdbx_description
1 polymer ?
#
loop_
_entity_poly.entity_id
_entity_poly.type
_entity_poly.pdbx_seq_one_letter_code
_entity_poly.pdbx_strand_id
1 'polypeptide(L)' 'MAVVGTFPAYSHAPIRYPLARLATSRNQDAEAFRRFLLSATGRSILARYGFSAP' A
#
# COMPACT_ATOMS: atom_id res chain seq x y z
N MET A 1 4.27 26.86 -2.32
CA MET A 1 3.20 25.99 -1.76
C MET A 1 3.67 25.56 -0.38
N ALA A 2 2.87 25.77 0.67
CA ALA A 2 3.23 25.41 2.04
C ALA A 2 2.18 24.46 2.61
N VAL A 3 2.61 23.52 3.45
CA VAL A 3 1.71 22.64 4.20
C VAL A 3 1.10 23.47 5.33
N VAL A 4 -0.23 23.52 5.41
CA VAL A 4 -0.98 24.28 6.44
C VAL A 4 -1.29 23.47 7.70
N GLY A 5 -0.98 22.18 7.70
CA GLY A 5 -1.13 21.29 8.86
C GLY A 5 -1.21 19.81 8.48
N THR A 6 -1.09 18.94 9.49
CA THR A 6 -1.30 17.49 9.39
C THR A 6 -2.25 17.04 10.49
N PHE A 7 -3.15 16.11 10.19
CA PHE A 7 -4.08 15.59 11.18
C PHE A 7 -3.37 14.64 12.17
N PRO A 8 -3.68 14.71 13.47
CA PRO A 8 -3.20 13.72 14.43
C PRO A 8 -3.71 12.33 14.09
N ALA A 9 -2.86 11.29 14.20
CA ALA A 9 -3.22 9.93 13.78
C ALA A 9 -4.43 9.32 14.54
N TYR A 10 -4.73 9.81 15.74
CA TYR A 10 -5.87 9.37 16.56
C TYR A 10 -7.18 10.08 16.20
N SER A 11 -7.14 11.12 15.36
CA SER A 11 -8.35 11.88 14.99
C SER A 11 -9.16 11.21 13.88
N HIS A 12 -8.63 10.15 13.28
CA HIS A 12 -9.27 9.41 12.20
C HIS A 12 -9.00 7.92 12.32
N ALA A 13 -9.80 7.10 11.65
CA ALA A 13 -9.49 5.69 11.49
C ALA A 13 -8.17 5.52 10.69
N PRO A 14 -7.39 4.45 10.93
CA PRO A 14 -6.16 4.21 10.18
C PRO A 14 -6.41 4.19 8.67
N ILE A 15 -5.61 4.93 7.91
CA ILE A 15 -5.66 4.93 6.45
C ILE A 15 -5.04 3.62 5.96
N ARG A 16 -5.86 2.70 5.45
CA ARG A 16 -5.43 1.35 5.03
C ARG A 16 -5.63 1.16 3.53
N TYR A 17 -4.64 0.54 2.90
CA TYR A 17 -4.64 0.21 1.47
C TYR A 17 -4.66 -1.32 1.30
N PRO A 18 -5.85 -1.95 1.27
CA PRO A 18 -5.94 -3.39 1.09
C PRO A 18 -5.54 -3.80 -0.33
N LEU A 19 -4.82 -4.91 -0.44
CA LEU A 19 -4.41 -5.48 -1.72
C LEU A 19 -5.03 -6.86 -1.90
N ALA A 20 -5.75 -7.05 -3.00
CA ALA A 20 -6.42 -8.30 -3.34
C ALA A 20 -6.33 -8.61 -4.83
N ARG A 21 -6.29 -9.90 -5.16
CA ARG A 21 -6.46 -10.37 -6.54
C ARG A 21 -7.96 -10.50 -6.83
N LEU A 22 -8.40 -10.02 -7.99
CA LEU A 22 -9.79 -10.21 -8.40
C LEU A 22 -10.09 -11.70 -8.62
N ALA A 23 -11.20 -12.19 -8.05
CA ALA A 23 -11.56 -13.61 -8.09
C ALA A 23 -11.71 -14.16 -9.53
N THR A 24 -12.18 -13.32 -10.45
CA THR A 24 -12.39 -13.67 -11.86
C THR A 24 -11.17 -13.38 -12.74
N SER A 25 -10.06 -12.89 -12.17
CA SER A 25 -8.86 -12.55 -12.95
C SER A 25 -8.25 -13.79 -13.59
N ARG A 26 -8.10 -13.74 -14.92
CA ARG A 26 -7.43 -14.75 -15.75
C ARG A 26 -5.97 -14.43 -16.03
N ASN A 27 -5.48 -13.28 -15.55
CA ASN A 27 -4.10 -12.89 -15.76
C ASN A 27 -3.19 -13.72 -14.84
N GLN A 28 -2.29 -14.50 -15.46
CA GLN A 28 -1.36 -15.41 -14.78
C GLN A 28 -0.34 -14.65 -13.91
N ASP A 29 -0.02 -13.40 -14.26
CA ASP A 29 0.96 -12.58 -13.54
C ASP A 29 0.38 -11.90 -12.29
N ALA A 30 -0.94 -11.92 -12.11
CA ALA A 30 -1.60 -11.17 -11.03
C ALA A 30 -1.17 -11.62 -9.64
N GLU A 31 -0.94 -12.92 -9.43
CA GLU A 31 -0.45 -13.43 -8.15
C GLU A 31 1.05 -13.16 -7.98
N ALA A 32 1.85 -13.25 -9.04
CA ALA A 32 3.27 -12.91 -9.00
C ALA A 32 3.47 -11.44 -8.60
N PHE A 33 2.68 -10.54 -9.19
CA PHE A 33 2.69 -9.12 -8.85
C PHE A 33 2.25 -8.86 -7.40
N ARG A 34 1.19 -9.52 -6.93
CA ARG A 34 0.77 -9.45 -5.53
C ARG A 34 1.88 -9.88 -4.58
N ARG A 35 2.56 -11.00 -4.87
CA ARG A 35 3.70 -11.49 -4.07
C ARG A 35 4.87 -10.51 -4.10
N PHE A 36 5.14 -9.88 -5.25
CA PHE A 36 6.17 -8.86 -5.37
C PHE A 36 5.89 -7.66 -4.46
N LEU A 37 4.67 -7.13 -4.47
CA LEU A 37 4.30 -6.00 -3.61
C LEU A 37 4.39 -6.34 -2.11
N LEU A 38 4.17 -7.60 -1.74
CA LEU A 38 4.32 -8.09 -0.37
C LEU A 38 5.78 -8.43 0.02
N SER A 39 6.70 -8.51 -0.94
CA SER A 39 8.12 -8.81 -0.69
C SER A 39 8.85 -7.62 -0.03
N ALA A 40 10.05 -7.86 0.50
CA ALA A 40 10.89 -6.80 1.06
C ALA A 40 11.16 -5.68 0.05
N THR A 41 11.43 -6.03 -1.22
CA THR A 41 11.67 -5.07 -2.29
C THR A 41 10.44 -4.20 -2.56
N GLY A 42 9.26 -4.82 -2.73
CA GLY A 42 8.02 -4.10 -2.95
C GLY A 42 7.66 -3.16 -1.80
N ARG A 43 7.84 -3.64 -0.56
CA ARG A 43 7.64 -2.82 0.65
C ARG A 43 8.63 -1.67 0.73
N SER A 44 9.89 -1.86 0.34
CA SER A 44 10.89 -0.78 0.33
C SER A 44 10.55 0.33 -0.65
N ILE A 45 9.95 0.00 -1.80
CA ILE A 45 9.47 1.00 -2.76
C ILE A 45 8.33 1.81 -2.13
N LEU A 46 7.35 1.14 -1.55
CA LEU A 46 6.22 1.81 -0.87
C LEU A 46 6.69 2.70 0.28
N ALA A 47 7.63 2.23 1.10
CA ALA A 47 8.21 2.99 2.19
C ALA A 47 8.93 4.25 1.71
N ARG A 48 9.65 4.19 0.58
CA ARG A 48 10.30 5.37 -0.02
C ARG A 48 9.32 6.49 -0.35
N TYR A 49 8.07 6.15 -0.65
CA TYR A 49 7.00 7.11 -0.94
C TYR A 49 6.10 7.43 0.25
N GLY A 50 6.49 7.05 1.48
CA GLY A 50 5.78 7.42 2.71
C GLY A 50 4.66 6.48 3.12
N PHE A 51 4.52 5.31 2.48
CA PHE A 51 3.61 4.27 2.94
C PHE A 51 4.24 3.45 4.07
N SER A 52 3.48 3.23 5.13
CA SER A 52 3.86 2.34 6.22
C SER A 52 3.26 0.95 6.02
N ALA A 53 4.00 -0.07 6.46
CA ALA A 53 3.41 -1.40 6.63
C ALA A 53 2.29 -1.32 7.69
N PRO A 54 1.21 -2.11 7.52
CA PRO A 54 0.14 -2.19 8.52
C PRO A 54 0.64 -2.73 9.87
#